data_AF-A0A2D4I7L4-F1
#
_entry.id   AF-A0A2D4I7L4-F1
#
_cell.length_a   1.000
_cell.length_b   1.000
_cell.length_c   1.000
_cell.angle_alpha   90.00
_cell.angle_beta   90.00
_cell.angle_gamma   90.00
#
_symmetry.space_group_name_H-M   'P 1'
#
loop_
_entity.id
_entity.type
_entity.pdbx_description
1 polymer ?
#
loop_
_entity_poly.entity_id
_entity_poly.type
_entity_poly.pdbx_seq_one_letter_code
_entity_poly.pdbx_strand_id
1 'polypeptide(L)'
;MIHMWLEELIENKIDFVLELFLLGIIKRNYNIKVKYFILHVITAARISYAQYWKKNVIPPEGLIIKKIFECVEMDKLTMELKGKADMEYNAIWGTWYVWIDNRDKNRKCK
;
A
#
# COMPACT_ATOMS: atom_id res chain seq x y z
N MET A 1 1.86 9.99 6.91
CA MET A 1 1.70 9.87 5.44
C MET A 1 1.18 8.49 5.05
N ILE A 2 1.99 7.41 5.06
CA ILE A 2 1.54 6.08 4.62
C ILE A 2 0.47 5.49 5.56
N HIS A 3 0.59 5.73 6.86
CA HIS A 3 -0.44 5.35 7.84
C HIS A 3 -1.80 5.99 7.55
N MET A 4 -1.86 7.32 7.37
CA MET A 4 -3.08 8.03 6.95
C MET A 4 -3.67 7.47 5.66
N TRP A 5 -2.84 7.14 4.66
CA TRP A 5 -3.33 6.55 3.41
C TRP A 5 -4.05 5.23 3.67
N LEU A 6 -3.48 4.35 4.49
CA LEU A 6 -4.11 3.09 4.84
C LEU A 6 -5.40 3.26 5.65
N GLU A 7 -5.46 4.24 6.55
CA GLU A 7 -6.69 4.54 7.30
C GLU A 7 -7.81 5.03 6.39
N GLU A 8 -7.49 5.89 5.41
CA GLU A 8 -8.44 6.34 4.39
C GLU A 8 -8.92 5.18 3.51
N LEU A 9 -8.02 4.27 3.12
CA LEU A 9 -8.33 3.15 2.23
C LEU A 9 -9.15 2.03 2.88
N ILE A 10 -8.99 1.83 4.19
CA ILE A 10 -9.67 0.76 4.94
C ILE A 10 -10.88 1.33 5.71
N GLU A 11 -11.12 2.64 5.61
CA GLU A 11 -12.15 3.40 6.33
C GLU A 11 -12.15 3.10 7.84
N ASN A 12 -10.96 2.86 8.39
CA ASN A 12 -10.78 2.40 9.76
C ASN A 12 -9.50 2.96 10.34
N LYS A 13 -9.54 3.29 11.64
CA LYS A 13 -8.33 3.63 12.38
C LYS A 13 -7.41 2.42 12.53
N ILE A 14 -6.13 2.65 12.29
CA ILE A 14 -5.07 1.66 12.46
C ILE A 14 -4.29 2.02 13.71
N ASP A 15 -4.27 1.09 14.66
CA ASP A 15 -3.43 1.21 15.86
C ASP A 15 -1.96 1.28 15.44
N PHE A 16 -1.39 2.48 15.54
CA PHE A 16 -0.10 2.80 14.96
C PHE A 16 0.97 2.88 16.04
N VAL A 17 1.71 1.78 16.18
CA VAL A 17 3.00 1.76 16.85
C VAL A 17 4.05 1.69 15.76
N LEU A 18 4.85 2.75 15.62
CA LEU A 18 5.78 2.95 14.51
C LEU A 18 6.70 1.73 14.32
N GLU A 19 7.24 1.19 15.40
CA GLU A 19 8.15 0.04 15.38
C GLU A 19 7.45 -1.22 14.87
N LEU A 20 6.24 -1.51 15.36
CA LEU A 20 5.47 -2.69 14.96
C LEU A 20 4.98 -2.58 13.52
N PHE A 21 4.54 -1.38 13.14
CA PHE A 21 4.07 -1.08 11.79
C PHE A 21 5.21 -1.20 10.77
N LEU A 22 6.40 -0.68 11.09
CA LEU A 22 7.62 -0.87 10.30
C LEU A 22 8.20 -2.28 10.39
N LEU A 23 7.69 -3.16 11.25
CA LEU A 23 7.98 -4.60 11.23
C LEU A 23 6.89 -5.43 10.55
N GLY A 24 5.71 -4.84 10.29
CA GLY A 24 4.59 -5.49 9.58
C GLY A 24 3.72 -6.28 10.55
N ILE A 25 3.90 -6.00 11.84
CA ILE A 25 3.16 -6.59 12.93
C ILE A 25 1.89 -5.79 13.08
N ILE A 26 0.77 -6.38 12.67
CA ILE A 26 -0.55 -5.77 12.73
C ILE A 26 -1.27 -6.32 13.97
N LYS A 27 -1.39 -5.51 15.03
CA LYS A 27 -2.01 -5.92 16.31
C LYS A 27 -3.51 -6.19 16.21
N ARG A 28 -4.23 -5.41 15.40
CA ARG A 28 -5.68 -5.52 15.25
C ARG A 28 -6.05 -6.73 14.39
N ASN A 29 -7.13 -7.41 14.76
CA ASN A 29 -7.61 -8.57 14.01
C ASN A 29 -8.41 -8.13 12.77
N TYR A 30 -7.70 -7.66 11.74
CA TYR A 30 -8.31 -7.46 10.42
C TYR A 30 -8.53 -8.80 9.71
N ASN A 31 -9.44 -8.82 8.73
CA ASN A 31 -9.56 -9.97 7.84
C ASN A 31 -8.23 -10.19 7.07
N ILE A 32 -8.04 -11.41 6.56
CA ILE A 32 -6.78 -11.80 5.92
C ILE A 32 -6.40 -10.92 4.73
N LYS A 33 -7.38 -10.42 3.97
CA LYS A 33 -7.16 -9.63 2.76
C LYS A 33 -6.72 -8.20 3.08
N VAL A 34 -7.32 -7.58 4.10
CA VAL A 34 -6.91 -6.28 4.62
C VAL A 34 -5.52 -6.37 5.25
N LYS A 35 -5.21 -7.44 6.00
CA LYS A 35 -3.84 -7.69 6.49
C LYS A 35 -2.85 -7.78 5.34
N TYR A 36 -3.21 -8.51 4.29
CA TYR A 36 -2.38 -8.66 3.09
C TYR A 36 -2.14 -7.32 2.38
N PHE A 37 -3.19 -6.53 2.19
CA PHE A 37 -3.11 -5.20 1.59
C PHE A 37 -2.19 -4.26 2.39
N ILE A 38 -2.39 -4.18 3.71
CA ILE A 38 -1.53 -3.39 4.60
C ILE A 38 -0.07 -3.85 4.46
N LEU A 39 0.17 -5.16 4.46
CA LEU A 39 1.52 -5.72 4.36
C LEU A 39 2.19 -5.36 3.04
N HIS A 40 1.47 -5.41 1.91
CA HIS A 40 2.00 -5.05 0.59
C HIS A 40 2.37 -3.57 0.51
N VAL A 41 1.48 -2.70 0.97
CA VAL A 41 1.74 -1.25 0.99
C VAL A 41 2.95 -0.92 1.87
N ILE A 42 3.03 -1.51 3.06
CA ILE A 42 4.18 -1.32 3.97
C ILE A 42 5.47 -1.87 3.36
N THR A 43 5.41 -3.01 2.68
CA THR A 43 6.59 -3.61 2.03
C THR A 43 7.14 -2.70 0.93
N ALA A 44 6.28 -2.22 0.03
CA ALA A 44 6.67 -1.28 -1.02
C ALA A 44 7.22 0.04 -0.47
N ALA A 45 6.64 0.52 0.64
CA ALA A 45 7.14 1.67 1.36
C ALA A 45 8.56 1.44 1.88
N ARG A 46 8.80 0.32 2.58
CA ARG A 46 10.14 -0.04 3.10
C ARG A 46 11.17 -0.11 1.99
N ILE A 47 10.83 -0.72 0.86
CA ILE A 47 11.72 -0.79 -0.31
C ILE A 47 12.08 0.63 -0.76
N SER A 48 11.10 1.52 -0.85
CA SER A 48 11.31 2.92 -1.26
C SER A 48 12.23 3.67 -0.28
N TYR A 49 12.00 3.54 1.02
CA TYR A 49 12.87 4.12 2.06
C TYR A 49 14.28 3.50 2.04
N ALA A 50 14.39 2.18 1.91
CA ALA A 50 15.64 1.45 1.78
C ALA A 50 16.37 1.72 0.46
N GLN A 51 15.74 2.31 -0.55
CA GLN A 51 16.42 2.81 -1.76
C GLN A 51 16.97 4.23 -1.56
N TYR A 52 16.37 4.99 -0.65
CA TYR A 52 16.73 6.38 -0.36
C TYR A 52 17.64 6.55 0.85
N TRP A 53 17.91 5.47 1.60
CA TRP A 53 18.69 5.54 2.84
C TRP A 53 20.08 6.21 2.68
N LYS A 54 20.76 6.03 1.54
CA LYS A 54 22.06 6.68 1.27
C LYS A 54 21.96 8.15 0.88
N LYS A 55 20.78 8.62 0.49
CA LYS A 55 20.58 9.98 -0.02
C LYS A 55 20.23 10.98 1.10
N ASN A 56 20.03 10.51 2.34
CA ASN A 56 19.61 11.32 3.50
C ASN A 56 18.36 12.20 3.23
N VAL A 57 17.54 11.79 2.27
CA VAL A 57 16.29 12.48 1.92
C VAL A 57 15.14 11.50 1.95
N ILE A 58 13.96 11.99 2.32
CA ILE A 58 12.72 11.20 2.32
C ILE A 58 12.33 10.90 0.87
N PRO A 59 11.95 9.65 0.52
CA PRO A 59 11.45 9.35 -0.81
C PRO A 59 10.23 10.22 -1.14
N PRO A 60 10.17 10.79 -2.36
CA PRO A 60 8.98 11.52 -2.78
C PRO A 60 7.77 10.57 -2.86
N GLU A 61 6.59 11.09 -2.54
CA GLU A 61 5.34 10.30 -2.53
C GLU A 61 5.11 9.52 -3.83
N GLY A 62 5.36 10.15 -4.98
CA GLY A 62 5.16 9.54 -6.29
C GLY A 62 6.02 8.29 -6.50
N LEU A 63 7.21 8.24 -5.90
CA LEU A 63 8.06 7.04 -5.94
C LEU A 63 7.47 5.90 -5.12
N ILE A 64 6.96 6.21 -3.91
CA ILE A 64 6.33 5.23 -3.03
C ILE A 64 5.08 4.65 -3.71
N ILE A 65 4.23 5.51 -4.28
CA ILE A 65 3.05 5.11 -5.05
C ILE A 65 3.44 4.22 -6.23
N LYS A 66 4.47 4.62 -7.00
CA LYS A 66 4.98 3.81 -8.11
C LYS A 66 5.45 2.43 -7.64
N LYS A 67 6.15 2.33 -6.50
CA LYS A 67 6.57 1.04 -5.96
C LYS A 67 5.43 0.18 -5.45
N ILE A 68 4.40 0.79 -4.85
CA ILE A 68 3.17 0.05 -4.51
C ILE A 68 2.57 -0.54 -5.79
N PHE A 69 2.42 0.27 -6.85
CA PHE A 69 1.87 -0.17 -8.13
C PHE A 69 2.66 -1.34 -8.73
N GLU A 70 3.99 -1.21 -8.81
CA GLU A 70 4.86 -2.27 -9.31
C GLU A 70 4.72 -3.57 -8.50
N CYS A 71 4.65 -3.50 -7.16
CA CYS A 71 4.45 -4.68 -6.33
C CYS A 71 3.10 -5.35 -6.58
N VAL A 72 2.03 -4.56 -6.77
CA VAL A 72 0.68 -5.07 -7.04
C VAL A 72 0.61 -5.78 -8.39
N GLU A 73 1.14 -5.16 -9.44
CA GLU A 73 1.14 -5.76 -10.78
C GLU A 73 1.92 -7.07 -10.81
N MET A 74 3.08 -7.13 -10.16
CA MET A 74 3.89 -8.35 -10.06
C MET A 74 3.18 -9.46 -9.28
N ASP A 75 2.48 -9.11 -8.21
CA ASP A 75 1.73 -10.06 -7.40
C ASP A 75 0.48 -10.58 -8.14
N LYS A 76 -0.24 -9.69 -8.83
CA LYS A 76 -1.36 -10.05 -9.71
C LYS A 76 -0.91 -11.02 -10.81
N LEU A 77 0.18 -10.72 -11.50
CA LEU A 77 0.77 -11.62 -12.49
C LEU A 77 1.12 -12.98 -11.87
N THR A 78 1.67 -12.99 -10.65
CA THR A 78 1.98 -14.22 -9.92
C THR A 78 0.73 -15.04 -9.60
N MET A 79 -0.39 -14.39 -9.24
CA MET A 79 -1.66 -15.06 -8.99
C MET A 79 -2.28 -15.63 -10.27
N GLU A 80 -2.21 -14.89 -11.38
CA GLU A 80 -2.66 -15.34 -12.70
C GLU A 80 -1.89 -16.58 -13.16
N LEU A 81 -0.55 -16.58 -13.05
CA LEU A 81 0.29 -17.73 -13.37
C LEU A 81 -0.02 -18.96 -12.50
N LYS A 82 -0.49 -18.74 -11.26
CA LYS A 82 -0.92 -19.81 -10.34
C LYS A 82 -2.35 -20.29 -10.57
N GLY A 83 -3.10 -19.68 -11.50
CA GLY A 83 -4.52 -19.97 -11.71
C GLY A 83 -5.42 -19.58 -10.54
N LYS A 84 -4.98 -18.64 -9.69
CA LYS A 84 -5.65 -18.23 -8.44
C LYS A 84 -6.09 -16.76 -8.48
N ALA A 85 -6.62 -16.29 -9.61
CA ALA A 85 -7.14 -14.94 -9.70
C ALA A 85 -8.34 -14.75 -8.75
N ASP A 86 -8.11 -14.12 -7.59
CA ASP A 86 -9.13 -13.85 -6.58
C ASP A 86 -9.87 -12.53 -6.92
N MET A 87 -11.18 -12.61 -7.18
CA MET A 87 -12.03 -11.46 -7.51
C MET A 87 -12.08 -10.42 -6.38
N GLU A 88 -12.05 -10.84 -5.12
CA GLU A 88 -12.09 -9.92 -3.98
C GLU A 88 -10.72 -9.29 -3.70
N TYR A 89 -9.61 -9.98 -4.00
CA TYR A 89 -8.27 -9.38 -4.01
C TYR A 89 -8.21 -8.23 -5.01
N ASN A 90 -8.73 -8.46 -6.21
CA ASN A 90 -8.86 -7.43 -7.24
C ASN A 90 -9.76 -6.26 -6.80
N ALA A 91 -10.78 -6.52 -5.98
CA ALA A 91 -11.68 -5.47 -5.47
C ALA A 91 -11.00 -4.50 -4.49
N ILE A 92 -10.16 -5.00 -3.58
CA ILE A 92 -9.40 -4.14 -2.63
C ILE A 92 -8.41 -3.25 -3.38
N TRP A 93 -7.69 -3.80 -4.36
CA TRP A 93 -6.81 -2.99 -5.21
C TRP A 93 -7.59 -2.04 -6.13
N GLY A 94 -8.78 -2.44 -6.60
CA GLY A 94 -9.73 -1.56 -7.29
C GLY A 94 -10.01 -0.27 -6.49
N THR A 95 -10.25 -0.42 -5.18
CA THR A 95 -10.45 0.71 -4.26
C THR A 95 -9.22 1.61 -4.19
N TRP A 96 -8.02 1.01 -4.15
CA TRP A 96 -6.77 1.76 -4.18
C TRP A 96 -6.55 2.57 -5.46
N TYR A 97 -6.83 1.98 -6.63
CA TYR A 97 -6.71 2.69 -7.91
C TYR A 97 -7.67 3.89 -7.99
N VAL A 98 -8.93 3.72 -7.55
CA VAL A 98 -9.92 4.81 -7.50
C VAL A 98 -9.47 5.92 -6.54
N TRP A 99 -8.95 5.54 -5.37
CA TRP A 99 -8.46 6.51 -4.39
C TRP A 99 -7.25 7.31 -4.92
N ILE A 100 -6.31 6.67 -5.63
CA ILE A 100 -5.17 7.36 -6.27
C ILE A 100 -5.64 8.34 -7.35
N ASP A 101 -6.57 7.93 -8.20
CA ASP A 101 -7.10 8.79 -9.27
C ASP A 101 -7.81 10.03 -8.70
N ASN A 102 -8.59 9.86 -7.63
CA ASN A 102 -9.22 10.96 -6.91
C ASN A 102 -8.18 11.90 -6.27
N ARG A 103 -7.08 11.37 -5.73
CA ARG A 103 -5.98 12.18 -5.19
C ARG A 103 -5.26 12.99 -6.27
N ASP A 104 -5.04 12.41 -7.45
CA ASP A 104 -4.40 13.11 -8.57
C ASP A 104 -5.27 14.26 -9.08
N LYS A 105 -6.59 14.02 -9.23
CA LYS A 105 -7.58 15.05 -9.59
C LYS A 105 -7.62 16.20 -8.58
N ASN A 106 -7.67 15.89 -7.28
CA ASN A 106 -7.67 16.90 -6.21
C ASN A 106 -6.36 17.71 -6.13
N ARG A 107 -5.24 17.15 -6.60
CA ARG A 107 -3.96 17.88 -6.73
C ARG A 107 -3.91 18.80 -7.94
N LYS A 108 -4.60 18.46 -9.04
CA LYS A 108 -4.66 19.26 -10.27
C LYS A 108 -5.68 20.40 -10.21
N CYS A 109 -6.66 20.32 -9.32
CA CYS A 109 -7.67 21.37 -9.08
C CYS A 109 -7.26 22.39 -8.00
N LYS A 110 -6.04 22.32 -7.47
CA LYS A 110 -5.43 23.28 -6.55
C LYS A 110 -4.27 23.99 -7.22
#